data_AF-A0A1U7JF33-F1
#
_entry.id   AF-A0A1U7JF33-F1
#
_cell.length_a   1.000
_cell.length_b   1.000
_cell.length_c   1.000
_cell.angle_alpha   90.00
_cell.angle_beta   90.00
_cell.angle_gamma   90.00
#
_symmetry.space_group_name_H-M   'P 1'
#
loop_
_entity.id
_entity.type
_entity.pdbx_description
1 polymer ?
#
loop_
_entity_poly.entity_id
_entity_poly.type
_entity_poly.pdbx_seq_one_letter_code
_entity_poly.pdbx_strand_id
1 'polypeptide(L)' 'MARPKTSKRIVRISISIDDRHYQELRRIADNEEVSLAWLVRRAVADFLEHNEPLDEQIVSSTKVLGR' A
#
# COMPACT_ATOMS: atom_id res chain seq x y z
N MET A 1 -14.60 -0.19 -29.72
CA MET A 1 -14.04 -1.33 -28.96
C MET A 1 -14.19 -1.08 -27.48
N ALA A 2 -14.79 -2.01 -26.72
CA ALA A 2 -14.99 -1.86 -25.28
C ALA A 2 -13.69 -2.21 -24.53
N ARG A 3 -13.19 -1.29 -23.70
CA ARG A 3 -12.02 -1.53 -22.86
C ARG A 3 -12.37 -2.56 -21.77
N PRO A 4 -11.64 -3.68 -21.63
CA PRO A 4 -11.92 -4.65 -20.58
C PRO A 4 -11.74 -4.00 -19.21
N LYS A 5 -12.78 -4.05 -18.38
CA LYS A 5 -12.74 -3.56 -17.00
C LYS A 5 -11.88 -4.52 -16.19
N THR A 6 -10.69 -4.07 -15.77
CA THR A 6 -9.93 -4.81 -14.77
C THR A 6 -10.76 -4.89 -13.50
N SER A 7 -11.06 -6.10 -13.03
CA SER A 7 -11.99 -6.40 -11.94
C SER A 7 -11.33 -6.34 -10.56
N LYS A 8 -10.08 -5.86 -10.46
CA LYS A 8 -9.45 -5.62 -9.16
C LYS A 8 -10.05 -4.37 -8.51
N ARG A 9 -10.65 -4.55 -7.33
CA ARG A 9 -11.08 -3.43 -6.47
C ARG A 9 -9.84 -2.68 -5.99
N ILE A 10 -9.65 -1.47 -6.50
CA ILE A 10 -8.59 -0.57 -6.05
C ILE A 10 -9.16 0.27 -4.90
N VAL A 11 -8.58 0.11 -3.70
CA VAL A 11 -8.87 0.95 -2.54
C VAL A 11 -7.82 2.07 -2.48
N ARG A 12 -8.28 3.31 -2.30
CA ARG A 12 -7.40 4.46 -2.06
C ARG A 12 -7.27 4.66 -0.56
N ILE A 13 -6.03 4.81 -0.11
CA ILE A 13 -5.71 5.12 1.29
C ILE A 13 -5.01 6.47 1.35
N SER A 14 -5.37 7.28 2.34
CA SER A 14 -4.65 8.49 2.72
C SER A 14 -4.10 8.24 4.11
N ILE A 15 -2.78 8.31 4.25
CA ILE A 15 -2.09 8.09 5.51
C ILE A 15 -1.28 9.33 5.87
N SER A 16 -1.27 9.69 7.15
CA SER A 16 -0.36 10.70 7.69
C SER A 16 0.92 9.99 8.10
N ILE A 17 2.06 10.47 7.62
CA ILE A 17 3.38 9.98 8.01
C ILE A 17 4.23 11.16 8.47
N ASP A 18 5.21 10.87 9.32
CA ASP A 18 6.18 11.86 9.77
C ASP A 18 6.98 12.44 8.59
N ASP A 19 7.32 13.73 8.66
CA ASP A 19 8.06 14.41 7.58
C ASP A 19 9.40 13.74 7.30
N ARG A 20 10.12 13.30 8.33
CA ARG A 20 11.42 12.63 8.16
C ARG A 20 11.27 11.33 7.36
N HIS A 21 10.21 10.56 7.63
CA HIS A 21 9.92 9.33 6.89
C HIS A 21 9.50 9.62 5.45
N TYR A 22 8.72 10.69 5.23
CA TYR A 22 8.36 11.11 3.87
C TYR A 22 9.58 11.50 3.05
N GLN A 23 10.50 12.30 3.62
CA GLN A 23 11.73 12.71 2.94
C GLN A 23 12.60 11.51 2.57
N GLU A 24 12.70 10.51 3.45
CA GLU A 24 13.50 9.32 3.17
C GLU A 24 12.86 8.44 2.09
N LEU A 25 11.56 8.20 2.16
CA LEU A 25 10.82 7.51 1.09
C LEU A 25 10.95 8.24 -0.24
N ARG A 26 10.97 9.58 -0.22
CA ARG A 26 11.13 10.39 -1.41
C ARG A 26 12.50 10.20 -2.04
N ARG A 27 13.56 10.25 -1.24
CA ARG A 27 14.93 9.99 -1.71
C ARG A 27 15.08 8.60 -2.32
N ILE A 28 14.54 7.57 -1.67
CA ILE A 28 14.58 6.19 -2.18
C ILE A 28 13.84 6.11 -3.53
N ALA A 29 12.65 6.70 -3.60
CA ALA A 29 11.85 6.73 -4.83
C ALA A 29 12.58 7.46 -5.97
N ASP A 30 13.23 8.60 -5.70
CA ASP A 30 13.99 9.34 -6.69
C ASP A 30 15.25 8.56 -7.14
N ASN A 31 15.93 7.86 -6.22
CA ASN A 31 17.11 7.03 -6.54
C ASN A 31 16.78 5.80 -7.40
N GLU A 32 15.64 5.15 -7.16
CA GLU A 32 15.18 4.00 -7.95
C GLU A 32 14.36 4.40 -9.19
N GLU A 33 14.16 5.71 -9.44
CA GLU A 33 13.34 6.27 -10.52
C GLU A 33 11.87 5.75 -10.53
N VAL A 34 11.32 5.49 -9.34
CA VAL A 34 9.96 4.97 -9.17
C VAL A 34 9.04 5.99 -8.49
N SER A 35 7.73 5.86 -8.71
CA SER A 35 6.76 6.69 -7.99
C SER A 35 6.71 6.31 -6.50
N LEU A 36 6.57 7.31 -5.62
CA LEU A 36 6.40 7.10 -4.17
C LEU A 36 5.24 6.14 -3.86
N ALA A 37 4.13 6.26 -4.60
CA ALA A 37 2.98 5.38 -4.45
C ALA A 37 3.28 3.92 -4.81
N TRP A 38 4.16 3.68 -5.79
CA TRP A 38 4.62 2.33 -6.12
C TRP A 38 5.53 1.78 -5.03
N LEU A 39 6.48 2.60 -4.55
CA LEU A 39 7.39 2.22 -3.47
C LEU A 39 6.62 1.78 -2.21
N VAL A 40 5.62 2.57 -1.81
CA VAL A 40 4.75 2.23 -0.67
C VAL A 40 3.98 0.92 -0.91
N ARG A 41 3.45 0.70 -2.12
CA ARG A 41 2.77 -0.57 -2.44
C ARG A 41 3.70 -1.77 -2.35
N ARG A 42 4.94 -1.63 -2.84
CA ARG A 42 5.96 -2.68 -2.75
C ARG A 42 6.33 -2.95 -1.29
N ALA A 43 6.63 -1.91 -0.52
CA ALA A 43 6.95 -2.05 0.90
C ALA A 43 5.82 -2.72 1.70
N VAL A 44 4.56 -2.41 1.40
CA VAL A 44 3.39 -3.08 2.00
C VAL A 44 3.32 -4.55 1.58
N ALA A 45 3.53 -4.86 0.30
CA ALA A 45 3.53 -6.25 -0.19
C ALA A 45 4.65 -7.06 0.48
N ASP A 46 5.88 -6.54 0.43
CA ASP A 46 7.05 -7.16 1.06
C ASP A 46 6.80 -7.35 2.56
N PHE A 47 6.25 -6.35 3.26
CA PHE A 47 5.93 -6.48 4.68
C PHE A 47 4.91 -7.59 4.94
N LEU A 48 3.85 -7.69 4.14
CA LEU A 48 2.85 -8.75 4.30
C LEU A 48 3.43 -10.14 4.00
N GLU A 49 4.23 -10.28 2.94
CA GLU A 49 4.87 -11.55 2.57
C GLU A 49 5.85 -12.05 3.65
N HIS A 50 6.55 -11.13 4.33
CA HIS A 50 7.48 -11.49 5.41
C HIS A 50 6.79 -11.74 6.76
N ASN A 51 5.55 -11.28 6.95
CA ASN A 51 4.83 -11.39 8.23
C ASN A 51 3.62 -12.35 8.19
N GLU A 52 3.31 -12.96 7.04
CA GLU A 52 2.30 -14.02 6.97
C GLU A 52 2.89 -15.37 7.43
N PRO A 53 2.47 -15.94 8.57
CA PRO A 53 2.20 -17.37 8.60
C PRO A 53 1.01 -17.62 7.65
N LEU A 54 1.05 -18.72 6.90
CA LEU A 54 0.15 -19.10 5.79
C LEU A 54 -1.37 -19.17 6.05
N ASP A 55 -1.92 -18.55 7.09
CA ASP A 55 -3.34 -18.69 7.44
C ASP A 55 -4.01 -17.34 7.74
N GLU A 56 -5.21 -17.20 7.16
CA GLU A 56 -6.21 -16.16 7.36
C GLU A 56 -5.99 -14.79 6.69
N GLN A 57 -6.41 -14.78 5.41
CA GLN A 57 -7.26 -13.76 4.79
C GLN A 57 -7.71 -12.65 5.76
N ILE A 58 -7.09 -11.48 5.63
CA ILE A 58 -7.52 -10.24 6.31
C ILE A 58 -8.87 -9.78 5.73
N VAL A 59 -9.92 -10.46 6.13
CA VAL A 59 -11.30 -9.96 6.22
C VAL A 59 -11.51 -9.65 7.70
N SER A 60 -10.92 -8.59 8.26
CA SER A 60 -11.28 -8.19 9.65
C SER A 60 -10.97 -6.76 10.11
N SER A 61 -9.99 -6.02 9.57
CA SER A 61 -9.65 -4.70 10.16
C SER A 61 -10.35 -3.50 9.50
N THR A 62 -11.63 -3.66 9.14
CA THR A 62 -12.58 -2.53 9.08
C THR A 62 -13.62 -2.70 10.17
N LYS A 63 -13.17 -2.83 11.42
CA LYS A 63 -14.04 -2.73 12.59
C LYS A 63 -13.43 -1.82 13.64
N VAL A 64 -13.55 -0.51 13.42
CA VAL A 64 -13.75 0.62 14.36
C VAL A 64 -13.66 1.88 13.47
N LEU A 65 -14.60 2.83 13.43
CA LEU A 65 -15.25 3.54 14.52
C LEU A 65 -16.41 4.40 13.96
N GLY A 66 -17.59 4.37 14.60
CA GLY A 66 -18.50 5.51 14.65
C GLY A 66 -19.76 5.52 13.75
N ARG A 67 -20.82 4.83 14.19
CA ARG A 67 -22.10 5.42 14.64
C ARG A 67 -23.02 4.35 15.21
#